data_AF-A0A401TJ93-F1
#
_entry.id   AF-A0A401TJ93-F1
#
_cell.length_a   1.000
_cell.length_b   1.000
_cell.length_c   1.000
_cell.angle_alpha   90.00
_cell.angle_beta   90.00
_cell.angle_gamma   90.00
#
_symmetry.space_group_name_H-M   'P 1'
#
loop_
_entity.id
_entity.type
_entity.pdbx_description
1 polymer ?
#
loop_
_entity_poly.entity_id
_entity_poly.type
_entity_poly.pdbx_seq_one_letter_code
_entity_poly.pdbx_strand_id
1 'polypeptide(L)' 'SNEVPEHPCVSPVSNHVFERRLIEKYIVENGTDPINGQPLSEDQLIDIK' A
#
# COMPACT_ATOMS: atom_id res chain seq x y z
N SER A 1 17.15 0.65 10.81
CA SER A 1 16.11 -0.14 11.48
C SER A 1 15.51 -1.09 10.47
N ASN A 2 15.80 -2.40 10.57
CA ASN A 2 15.18 -3.44 9.74
C ASN A 2 13.87 -3.84 10.43
N GLU A 3 12.89 -2.95 10.39
CA GLU A 3 11.59 -3.19 11.01
C GLU A 3 10.84 -4.16 10.09
N VAL A 4 10.55 -5.35 10.61
CA VAL A 4 9.75 -6.34 9.90
C VAL A 4 8.39 -5.70 9.68
N PRO A 5 7.86 -5.71 8.44
CA PRO A 5 6.50 -5.23 8.17
C PRO A 5 5.51 -5.90 9.13
N GLU A 6 4.93 -5.13 10.05
CA GLU A 6 3.97 -5.65 11.03
C GLU A 6 2.63 -5.99 10.35
N HIS A 7 2.31 -5.27 9.27
CA HIS A 7 1.03 -5.35 8.58
C HIS A 7 1.23 -5.32 7.05
N PRO A 8 1.56 -6.46 6.43
CA PRO A 8 1.64 -6.55 4.98
C PRO A 8 0.25 -6.42 4.33
N CYS A 9 0.16 -5.62 3.27
CA CYS A 9 -1.04 -5.45 2.46
C CYS A 9 -0.68 -5.44 0.97
N VAL A 10 -1.64 -5.72 0.10
CA VAL A 10 -1.50 -5.72 -1.35
C VAL A 10 -2.31 -4.60 -1.96
N SER A 11 -1.68 -3.91 -2.91
CA SER A 11 -2.40 -3.06 -3.85
C SER A 11 -3.03 -3.90 -4.96
N PRO A 12 -4.36 -3.84 -5.19
CA PRO A 12 -5.00 -4.59 -6.28
C PRO A 12 -4.65 -4.05 -7.67
N VAL A 13 -4.14 -2.82 -7.78
CA VAL A 13 -3.81 -2.21 -9.09
C VAL A 13 -2.42 -2.56 -9.59
N SER A 14 -1.45 -2.72 -8.68
CA SER A 14 -0.07 -3.12 -9.02
C SER A 14 0.25 -4.56 -8.62
N ASN A 15 -0.64 -5.19 -7.85
CA ASN A 15 -0.46 -6.52 -7.26
C ASN A 15 0.84 -6.65 -6.44
N HIS A 16 1.35 -5.53 -5.92
CA HIS A 16 2.53 -5.45 -5.08
C HIS A 16 2.17 -5.45 -3.60
N VAL A 17 3.06 -6.02 -2.79
CA VAL A 17 2.96 -6.05 -1.34
C VAL A 17 3.66 -4.83 -0.74
N PHE A 18 3.01 -4.16 0.20
CA PHE A 18 3.51 -3.01 0.93
C PHE A 18 3.26 -3.17 2.43
N GLU A 19 4.03 -2.43 3.23
CA GLU A 19 3.68 -2.21 4.65
C GLU A 19 2.52 -1.22 4.72
N ARG A 20 1.43 -1.60 5.39
CA ARG A 20 0.17 -0.87 5.41
C ARG A 20 0.33 0.59 5.83
N ARG A 21 1.06 0.85 6.91
CA ARG A 21 1.31 2.22 7.39
C ARG A 21 2.00 3.12 6.35
N LEU A 22 2.89 2.55 5.52
CA LEU A 22 3.64 3.31 4.53
C LEU A 22 2.79 3.60 3.29
N ILE A 23 2.05 2.61 2.80
CA ILE A 23 1.20 2.79 1.61
C ILE A 23 -0.03 3.66 1.91
N GLU A 24 -0.64 3.54 3.09
CA GLU A 24 -1.73 4.42 3.54
C GLU A 24 -1.30 5.88 3.50
N LYS A 25 -0.14 6.19 4.10
CA LYS A 25 0.42 7.55 4.05
C LYS A 25 0.63 8.04 2.60
N TYR A 26 1.20 7.20 1.75
CA TYR A 26 1.44 7.56 0.34
C TYR A 26 0.13 7.85 -0.40
N ILE A 27 -0.91 7.04 -0.18
CA ILE A 27 -2.24 7.22 -0.76
C ILE A 27 -2.88 8.50 -0.25
N VAL A 28 -2.78 8.82 1.03
CA VAL A 28 -3.30 10.08 1.59
C VAL A 28 -2.62 11.30 0.95
N GLU A 29 -1.32 11.20 0.65
CA GLU A 29 -0.54 12.29 0.07
C GLU A 29 -0.71 12.42 -1.46
N ASN A 30 -0.79 11.29 -2.19
CA ASN A 30 -0.73 11.26 -3.67
C ASN A 30 -2.03 10.76 -4.33
N GLY A 31 -2.84 9.98 -3.62
CA GLY A 31 -4.07 9.36 -4.13
C GLY A 31 -3.84 8.25 -5.15
N THR A 32 -2.62 7.72 -5.25
CA THR A 32 -2.21 6.76 -6.28
C THR A 32 -1.31 5.66 -5.73
N ASP A 33 -1.11 4.61 -6.52
CA ASP A 33 -0.17 3.53 -6.26
C ASP A 33 1.27 3.96 -6.65
N PRO A 34 2.28 3.73 -5.78
CA PRO A 34 3.64 4.19 -6.00
C PRO A 34 4.40 3.46 -7.12
N ILE A 35 3.90 2.33 -7.62
CA ILE A 35 4.54 1.51 -8.65
C ILE A 35 4.10 1.91 -10.06
N ASN A 36 2.80 2.10 -10.25
CA ASN A 36 2.22 2.35 -11.57
C ASN A 36 1.50 3.71 -11.69
N GLY A 37 1.39 4.48 -10.61
CA GLY A 37 0.72 5.78 -10.59
C GLY A 37 -0.79 5.72 -10.81
N GLN A 38 -1.40 4.53 -10.74
CA GLN A 38 -2.85 4.38 -10.88
C GLN A 38 -3.57 4.87 -9.62
N PRO A 39 -4.79 5.41 -9.74
CA PRO A 39 -5.60 5.76 -8.57
C PRO A 39 -5.76 4.57 -7.64
N LEU A 40 -5.43 4.78 -6.37
CA LEU A 40 -5.51 3.77 -5.32
C LEU A 40 -6.05 4.44 -4.06
N SER A 41 -6.97 3.77 -3.37
CA SER A 41 -7.53 4.22 -2.09
C SER A 41 -7.18 3.23 -0.98
N GLU A 42 -7.13 3.72 0.26
CA GLU A 42 -6.76 2.92 1.44
C GLU A 42 -7.74 1.75 1.65
N ASP A 43 -9.02 1.96 1.36
CA ASP A 43 -10.07 0.93 1.44
C ASP A 43 -9.92 -0.19 0.39
N GLN A 44 -9.13 0.05 -0.66
CA GLN A 44 -8.87 -0.94 -1.71
C GLN A 44 -7.69 -1.85 -1.36
N LEU A 45 -6.90 -1.52 -0.32
CA LEU A 45 -5.79 -2.34 0.13
C LEU A 45 -6.29 -3.66 0.71
N ILE A 46 -5.65 -4.75 0.29
CA ILE A 46 -6.00 -6.11 0.71
C ILE A 46 -4.96 -6.58 1.73
N ASP A 47 -5.35 -6.76 2.98
CA ASP A 47 -4.45 -7.27 4.02
C ASP A 47 -4.06 -8.73 3.74
N ILE A 48 -2.77 -9.04 3.95
CA ILE A 48 -2.24 -10.40 3.86
C ILE A 48 -2.19 -10.99 5.28
N LYS A 49 -2.81 -12.16 5.44
CA LYS A 49 -2.80 -12.95 6.69
C LYS A 49 -1.57 -13.83 6.82
#